data_AF-W2TRZ8-F1
#
_entry.id   AF-W2TRZ8-F1
#
_cell.length_a   1.000
_cell.length_b   1.000
_cell.length_c   1.000
_cell.angle_alpha   90.00
_cell.angle_beta   90.00
_cell.angle_gamma   90.00
#
_symmetry.space_group_name_H-M   'P 1'
#
loop_
_entity.id
_entity.type
_entity.pdbx_description
1 polymer ?
#
loop_
_entity_poly.entity_id
_entity_poly.type
_entity_poly.pdbx_seq_one_letter_code
_entity_poly.pdbx_strand_id
1 'polypeptide(L)'
;MDGSKEACEDVESAEDSSASKTLPSIHVSPLLSVGGNDNLGLPNDSDDEENEDHSPPVCKNGVLDLSRRALTSIDRKHRKVYGNVRKLIISANKFHNVTGLDMFRNCVLVDATDNQIQKLSSFLPLAGQLRSLFLSNNGVKNVDNLRSFVNLETLDLSCNSIEDISNALDNHRLAWIDLSSNALTSLPDLSKLTSLKHLNVSSNRISSFK
;
A
#
# COMPACT_ATOMS: atom_id res chain seq x y z
N MET A 1 -57.76 -40.37 16.35
CA MET A 1 -56.95 -41.57 16.60
C MET A 1 -55.52 -41.13 16.39
N ASP A 2 -54.96 -40.49 17.42
CA ASP A 2 -54.16 -41.15 18.48
C ASP A 2 -52.70 -41.15 17.99
N GLY A 3 -51.81 -40.29 18.50
CA GLY A 3 -51.29 -40.32 19.87
C GLY A 3 -50.15 -41.34 19.89
N SER A 4 -48.87 -40.94 20.00
CA SER A 4 -48.14 -40.75 21.28
C SER A 4 -46.72 -40.27 20.90
N LYS A 5 -46.15 -39.17 21.41
CA LYS A 5 -45.65 -38.84 22.78
C LYS A 5 -44.47 -39.71 23.27
N GLU A 6 -43.30 -39.07 23.43
CA GLU A 6 -42.49 -38.93 24.69
C GLU A 6 -41.46 -40.05 24.87
N ALA A 7 -40.25 -39.93 25.45
CA ALA A 7 -39.49 -38.89 26.16
C ALA A 7 -37.97 -39.28 26.10
N CYS A 8 -37.04 -38.31 26.05
CA CYS A 8 -36.07 -37.95 27.11
C CYS A 8 -35.69 -39.04 28.14
N GLU A 9 -34.39 -39.34 28.30
CA GLU A 9 -33.58 -38.96 29.49
C GLU A 9 -32.14 -39.50 29.43
N ASP A 10 -31.27 -38.73 30.08
CA ASP A 10 -29.82 -38.80 30.19
C ASP A 10 -29.27 -40.03 30.93
N VAL A 11 -28.02 -40.44 30.67
CA VAL A 11 -27.05 -40.76 31.75
C VAL A 11 -25.61 -40.45 31.31
N GLU A 12 -24.92 -39.89 32.29
CA GLU A 12 -23.62 -39.27 32.45
C GLU A 12 -22.41 -40.24 32.49
N SER A 13 -21.21 -39.65 32.33
CA SER A 13 -19.95 -39.90 33.08
C SER A 13 -18.78 -40.74 32.51
N ALA A 14 -17.58 -40.26 32.94
CA ALA A 14 -16.18 -40.73 32.85
C ALA A 14 -15.36 -40.16 31.67
N GLU A 15 -14.60 -39.06 31.82
CA GLU A 15 -13.34 -38.80 32.59
C GLU A 15 -12.13 -39.63 32.15
N ASP A 16 -11.13 -38.96 31.54
CA ASP A 16 -9.66 -39.04 31.81
C ASP A 16 -8.98 -37.96 30.93
N SER A 17 -8.52 -36.78 31.38
CA SER A 17 -7.44 -36.41 32.31
C SER A 17 -6.04 -36.95 31.97
N SER A 18 -5.22 -36.14 31.29
CA SER A 18 -3.84 -35.96 31.76
C SER A 18 -3.28 -34.60 31.33
N ALA A 19 -3.18 -33.74 32.33
CA ALA A 19 -2.44 -32.49 32.33
C ALA A 19 -0.96 -32.72 32.65
N SER A 20 -0.09 -31.79 32.23
CA SER A 20 1.13 -31.42 32.96
C SER A 20 1.52 -29.99 32.56
N LYS A 21 1.19 -28.98 33.37
CA LYS A 21 1.82 -28.54 34.64
C LYS A 21 3.07 -27.68 34.41
N THR A 22 2.84 -26.37 34.41
CA THR A 22 3.70 -25.30 34.93
C THR A 22 4.09 -25.52 36.38
N LEU A 23 5.28 -25.06 36.81
CA LEU A 23 5.73 -24.81 38.22
C LEU A 23 7.19 -24.21 38.19
N PRO A 24 7.75 -23.61 39.28
CA PRO A 24 7.58 -22.20 39.67
C PRO A 24 8.89 -21.41 39.95
N SER A 25 8.70 -20.16 40.41
CA SER A 25 9.65 -19.12 40.84
C SER A 25 10.71 -19.51 41.88
N ILE A 26 11.83 -18.77 41.88
CA ILE A 26 12.75 -18.65 43.01
C ILE A 26 12.87 -17.17 43.40
N HIS A 27 12.79 -16.93 44.71
CA HIS A 27 12.81 -15.66 45.41
C HIS A 27 14.03 -15.66 46.34
N VAL A 28 14.82 -14.57 46.36
CA VAL A 28 15.67 -14.21 47.52
C VAL A 28 15.75 -12.68 47.64
N SER A 29 15.48 -12.16 48.83
CA SER A 29 15.70 -10.77 49.33
C SER A 29 16.52 -10.88 50.66
N PRO A 30 16.81 -9.84 51.49
CA PRO A 30 16.72 -8.36 51.39
C PRO A 30 17.91 -7.56 52.04
N LEU A 31 17.72 -6.23 52.26
CA LEU A 31 18.39 -5.23 53.14
C LEU A 31 19.51 -4.37 52.50
N LEU A 32 19.56 -3.04 52.60
CA LEU A 32 19.29 -2.14 53.75
C LEU A 32 18.75 -0.75 53.35
N SER A 33 18.08 -0.15 54.33
CA SER A 33 17.52 1.20 54.40
C SER A 33 18.58 2.31 54.54
N VAL A 34 18.18 3.55 54.20
CA VAL A 34 18.30 4.80 54.98
C VAL A 34 18.72 5.99 54.10
N GLY A 35 17.95 7.08 54.18
CA GLY A 35 18.48 8.44 54.08
C GLY A 35 17.81 9.32 53.05
N GLY A 36 16.86 10.15 53.50
CA GLY A 36 16.49 11.36 52.76
C GLY A 36 17.64 12.36 52.75
N ASN A 37 17.70 13.19 51.71
CA ASN A 37 18.26 14.52 51.80
C ASN A 37 17.71 15.38 50.67
N ASP A 38 17.04 16.46 51.06
CA ASP A 38 16.80 17.62 50.20
C ASP A 38 18.15 18.15 49.70
N ASN A 39 18.33 18.30 48.38
CA ASN A 39 19.28 19.29 47.88
C ASN A 39 18.96 19.76 46.45
N LEU A 40 19.17 21.06 46.29
CA LEU A 40 18.92 21.95 45.17
C LEU A 40 19.50 21.42 43.84
N GLY A 41 18.64 21.28 42.82
CA GLY A 41 19.03 21.10 41.43
C GLY A 41 18.78 22.38 40.64
N LEU A 42 19.85 23.05 40.26
CA LEU A 42 19.88 24.14 39.27
C LEU A 42 19.25 23.69 37.94
N PRO A 43 18.72 24.62 37.12
CA PRO A 43 18.29 24.28 35.77
C PRO A 43 19.54 23.90 34.96
N ASN A 44 19.64 22.64 34.55
CA ASN A 44 20.56 22.29 33.47
C ASN A 44 19.93 22.79 32.17
N ASP A 45 20.47 23.91 31.70
CA ASP A 45 20.60 24.19 30.28
C ASP A 45 21.34 23.01 29.65
N SER A 46 20.58 22.04 29.15
CA SER A 46 21.02 21.15 28.08
C SER A 46 20.26 21.57 26.83
N ASP A 47 20.75 22.68 26.28
CA ASP A 47 20.60 23.02 24.87
C ASP A 47 20.93 21.79 24.01
N ASP A 48 20.17 21.69 22.92
CA ASP A 48 20.45 20.85 21.76
C ASP A 48 20.30 19.33 21.96
N GLU A 49 19.07 18.87 22.23
CA GLU A 49 18.61 17.67 21.49
C GLU A 49 18.62 18.05 20.01
N GLU A 50 19.70 17.62 19.35
CA GLU A 50 19.88 17.60 17.91
C GLU A 50 18.57 17.18 17.24
N ASN A 51 17.80 18.16 16.79
CA ASN A 51 16.89 17.99 15.68
C ASN A 51 17.79 17.70 14.47
N GLU A 52 18.30 16.47 14.37
CA GLU A 52 18.83 15.97 13.12
C GLU A 52 17.68 16.09 12.12
N ASP A 53 17.73 17.15 11.33
CA ASP A 53 16.88 17.36 10.16
C ASP A 53 17.27 16.29 9.14
N HIS A 54 16.85 15.06 9.43
CA HIS A 54 16.81 13.96 8.48
C HIS A 54 15.68 14.23 7.48
N SER A 55 15.78 15.36 6.79
CA SER A 55 14.98 15.61 5.61
C SER A 55 15.16 14.42 4.66
N PRO A 56 14.07 13.88 4.10
CA PRO A 56 14.11 12.69 3.28
C PRO A 56 15.02 12.99 2.09
N PRO A 57 15.81 12.01 1.63
CA PRO A 57 16.78 12.24 0.57
C PRO A 57 16.04 12.51 -0.74
N VAL A 58 15.74 13.79 -1.00
CA VAL A 58 15.26 14.26 -2.30
C VAL A 58 16.48 14.63 -3.11
N CYS A 59 16.79 13.84 -4.13
CA CYS A 59 17.92 14.11 -5.01
C CYS A 59 17.70 15.44 -5.76
N LYS A 60 18.78 16.09 -6.23
CA LYS A 60 18.75 17.35 -7.00
C LYS A 60 17.78 17.34 -8.21
N ASN A 61 17.43 16.17 -8.72
CA ASN A 61 16.51 15.99 -9.85
C ASN A 61 15.03 15.85 -9.43
N GLY A 62 14.70 16.05 -8.15
CA GLY A 62 13.35 15.88 -7.59
C GLY A 62 12.93 14.42 -7.47
N VAL A 63 13.89 13.51 -7.28
CA VAL A 63 13.60 12.07 -7.05
C VAL A 63 13.56 11.83 -5.55
N LEU A 64 12.47 11.24 -5.07
CA LEU A 64 12.36 10.72 -3.72
C LEU A 64 12.19 9.20 -3.80
N ASP A 65 13.17 8.48 -3.26
CA ASP A 65 13.16 7.02 -3.21
C ASP A 65 12.88 6.52 -1.78
N LEU A 66 11.69 5.93 -1.63
CA LEU A 66 11.17 5.29 -0.42
C LEU A 66 11.00 3.78 -0.62
N SER A 67 11.65 3.19 -1.62
CA SER A 67 11.52 1.76 -1.91
C SER A 67 12.08 0.87 -0.80
N ARG A 68 11.58 -0.37 -0.71
CA ARG A 68 12.13 -1.45 0.16
C ARG A 68 12.21 -1.10 1.64
N ARG A 69 11.23 -0.35 2.15
CA ARG A 69 11.18 0.12 3.55
C ARG A 69 10.04 -0.49 4.36
N ALA A 70 9.34 -1.47 3.79
CA ALA A 70 8.15 -2.09 4.40
C ALA A 70 7.06 -1.07 4.80
N LEU A 71 6.99 0.06 4.10
CA LEU A 71 6.06 1.15 4.40
C LEU A 71 4.62 0.76 4.07
N THR A 72 3.70 1.25 4.89
CA THR A 72 2.25 1.18 4.67
C THR A 72 1.61 2.55 4.46
N SER A 73 2.33 3.64 4.79
CA SER A 73 1.92 5.03 4.64
C SER A 73 3.13 5.93 4.34
N ILE A 74 2.87 7.13 3.82
CA ILE A 74 3.89 8.17 3.64
C ILE A 74 3.77 9.16 4.80
N ASP A 75 4.85 9.35 5.56
CA ASP A 75 4.91 10.31 6.66
C ASP A 75 4.79 11.75 6.14
N ARG A 76 3.99 12.59 6.82
CA ARG A 76 3.74 13.99 6.51
C ARG A 76 4.73 14.97 7.15
N LYS A 77 5.66 14.51 8.00
CA LYS A 77 6.73 15.31 8.65
C LYS A 77 7.43 16.24 7.66
N HIS A 78 7.72 15.74 6.47
CA HIS A 78 8.49 16.44 5.44
C HIS A 78 7.66 17.04 4.31
N ARG A 79 6.38 17.32 4.55
CA ARG A 79 5.43 17.87 3.55
C ARG A 79 5.95 19.11 2.81
N LYS A 80 6.77 19.94 3.46
CA LYS A 80 7.35 21.15 2.86
C LYS A 80 8.32 20.81 1.71
N VAL A 81 9.02 19.68 1.81
CA VAL A 81 10.01 19.24 0.82
C VAL A 81 9.34 18.45 -0.31
N TYR A 82 8.28 17.69 -0.02
CA TYR A 82 7.58 16.86 -1.02
C TYR A 82 6.99 17.64 -2.19
N GLY A 83 6.69 18.93 -2.01
CA GLY A 83 6.27 19.80 -3.11
C GLY A 83 7.28 19.89 -4.25
N ASN A 84 8.57 19.62 -4.01
CA ASN A 84 9.63 19.66 -5.02
C ASN A 84 9.88 18.30 -5.71
N VAL A 85 9.20 17.24 -5.25
CA VAL A 85 9.38 15.90 -5.79
C VAL A 85 8.66 15.79 -7.13
N ARG A 86 9.40 15.39 -8.16
CA ARG A 86 8.92 15.09 -9.51
C ARG A 86 8.75 13.60 -9.77
N LYS A 87 9.57 12.76 -9.12
CA LYS A 87 9.53 11.31 -9.25
C LYS A 87 9.47 10.69 -7.86
N LEU A 88 8.41 9.95 -7.57
CA LEU A 88 8.22 9.24 -6.32
C LEU A 88 8.38 7.75 -6.57
N ILE A 89 9.37 7.14 -5.92
CA ILE A 89 9.60 5.70 -5.98
C ILE A 89 9.20 5.13 -4.61
N ILE A 90 8.11 4.37 -4.58
CA ILE A 90 7.57 3.69 -3.39
C ILE A 90 7.51 2.17 -3.61
N SER A 91 8.32 1.65 -4.54
CA SER A 91 8.30 0.24 -4.93
C SER A 91 8.77 -0.70 -3.81
N ALA A 92 8.35 -1.97 -3.86
CA ALA A 92 8.71 -2.99 -2.87
C ALA A 92 8.37 -2.58 -1.42
N ASN A 93 7.13 -2.19 -1.20
CA ASN A 93 6.58 -1.82 0.12
C ASN A 93 5.32 -2.64 0.43
N LYS A 94 4.48 -2.19 1.37
CA LYS A 94 3.26 -2.86 1.82
C LYS A 94 2.03 -1.95 1.68
N PHE A 95 2.05 -1.04 0.72
CA PHE A 95 0.93 -0.13 0.49
C PHE A 95 -0.29 -0.90 -0.02
N HIS A 96 -1.41 -0.80 0.71
CA HIS A 96 -2.73 -1.22 0.23
C HIS A 96 -3.49 -0.05 -0.42
N ASN A 97 -3.26 1.15 0.11
CA ASN A 97 -3.74 2.43 -0.38
C ASN A 97 -2.63 3.45 -0.10
N VAL A 98 -2.39 4.36 -1.04
CA VAL A 98 -1.40 5.43 -0.89
C VAL A 98 -2.12 6.71 -0.50
N THR A 99 -1.98 7.13 0.76
CA THR A 99 -2.51 8.39 1.28
C THR A 99 -1.43 9.47 1.30
N GLY A 100 -1.84 10.74 1.32
CA GLY A 100 -0.91 11.86 1.39
C GLY A 100 -0.25 12.25 0.04
N LEU A 101 -0.74 11.71 -1.08
CA LEU A 101 -0.23 12.08 -2.40
C LEU A 101 -0.51 13.54 -2.78
N ASP A 102 -1.46 14.21 -2.12
CA ASP A 102 -1.74 15.65 -2.26
C ASP A 102 -0.53 16.55 -1.93
N MET A 103 0.44 16.03 -1.18
CA MET A 103 1.68 16.75 -0.84
C MET A 103 2.65 16.83 -2.03
N PHE A 104 2.51 15.96 -3.03
CA PHE A 104 3.43 15.79 -4.17
C PHE A 104 2.97 16.57 -5.40
N ARG A 105 2.76 17.88 -5.24
CA ARG A 105 2.08 18.75 -6.22
C ARG A 105 2.76 18.82 -7.59
N ASN A 106 4.08 18.59 -7.66
CA ASN A 106 4.86 18.62 -8.89
C ASN A 106 5.26 17.22 -9.39
N CYS A 107 4.69 16.16 -8.82
CA CYS A 107 5.04 14.79 -9.15
C CYS A 107 4.41 14.37 -10.48
N VAL A 108 5.26 13.91 -11.40
CA VAL A 108 4.87 13.49 -12.75
C VAL A 108 5.07 11.99 -12.98
N LEU A 109 5.83 11.33 -12.11
CA LEU A 109 6.09 9.90 -12.18
C LEU A 109 5.96 9.27 -10.80
N VAL A 110 5.16 8.20 -10.73
CA VAL A 110 5.09 7.35 -9.55
C VAL A 110 5.44 5.93 -9.94
N ASP A 111 6.44 5.36 -9.26
CA ASP A 111 6.72 3.93 -9.26
C ASP A 111 6.22 3.33 -7.95
N ALA A 112 5.16 2.53 -8.04
CA ALA A 112 4.54 1.80 -6.95
C ALA A 112 4.53 0.28 -7.18
N THR A 113 5.48 -0.20 -7.98
CA THR A 113 5.71 -1.63 -8.26
C THR A 113 5.90 -2.43 -6.98
N ASP A 114 5.52 -3.71 -6.97
CA ASP A 114 5.71 -4.61 -5.82
C ASP A 114 5.05 -4.07 -4.52
N ASN A 115 3.73 -3.89 -4.55
CA ASN A 115 2.94 -3.48 -3.39
C ASN A 115 1.65 -4.33 -3.29
N GLN A 116 0.68 -3.90 -2.46
CA GLN A 116 -0.61 -4.58 -2.27
C GLN A 116 -1.77 -3.68 -2.70
N ILE A 117 -1.54 -2.79 -3.67
CA ILE A 117 -2.51 -1.79 -4.11
C ILE A 117 -3.57 -2.46 -4.98
N GLN A 118 -4.84 -2.19 -4.68
CA GLN A 118 -5.97 -2.84 -5.38
C GLN A 118 -6.75 -1.89 -6.28
N LYS A 119 -6.58 -0.57 -6.11
CA LYS A 119 -7.39 0.46 -6.78
C LYS A 119 -6.54 1.66 -7.18
N LEU A 120 -6.84 2.26 -8.34
CA LEU A 120 -6.19 3.48 -8.82
C LEU A 120 -6.61 4.73 -8.04
N SER A 121 -7.68 4.66 -7.23
CA SER A 121 -8.22 5.79 -6.48
C SER A 121 -7.20 6.49 -5.58
N SER A 122 -6.19 5.76 -5.09
CA SER A 122 -5.07 6.31 -4.30
C SER A 122 -4.34 7.43 -5.02
N PHE A 123 -4.25 7.36 -6.35
CA PHE A 123 -3.45 8.28 -7.17
C PHE A 123 -4.25 9.44 -7.75
N LEU A 124 -5.57 9.53 -7.48
CA LEU A 124 -6.42 10.63 -7.94
C LEU A 124 -5.91 12.04 -7.56
N PRO A 125 -5.29 12.26 -6.39
CA PRO A 125 -4.69 13.56 -6.07
C PRO A 125 -3.62 14.03 -7.07
N LEU A 126 -3.07 13.11 -7.88
CA LEU A 126 -2.06 13.40 -8.89
C LEU A 126 -2.59 13.33 -10.33
N ALA A 127 -3.86 13.00 -10.53
CA ALA A 127 -4.40 12.64 -11.85
C ALA A 127 -4.26 13.76 -12.90
N GLY A 128 -4.27 15.01 -12.46
CA GLY A 128 -4.09 16.17 -13.34
C GLY A 128 -2.65 16.38 -13.85
N GLN A 129 -1.63 15.82 -13.19
CA GLN A 129 -0.23 16.05 -13.55
C GLN A 129 0.58 14.79 -13.90
N LEU A 130 0.10 13.61 -13.51
CA LEU A 130 0.84 12.36 -13.67
C LEU A 130 0.99 11.98 -15.15
N ARG A 131 2.22 11.65 -15.56
CA ARG A 131 2.58 11.21 -16.92
C ARG A 131 2.97 9.73 -16.97
N SER A 132 3.55 9.23 -15.89
CA SER A 132 3.97 7.82 -15.79
C SER A 132 3.53 7.21 -14.48
N LEU A 133 2.85 6.07 -14.56
CA LEU A 133 2.39 5.31 -13.40
C LEU A 133 2.78 3.84 -13.55
N PHE A 134 3.63 3.36 -12.65
CA PHE A 134 4.03 1.96 -12.60
C PHE A 134 3.39 1.30 -11.39
N LEU A 135 2.58 0.28 -11.65
CA LEU A 135 1.79 -0.49 -10.68
C LEU A 135 1.93 -1.99 -10.91
N SER A 136 3.04 -2.43 -11.52
CA SER A 136 3.25 -3.85 -11.74
C SER A 136 3.40 -4.63 -10.43
N ASN A 137 3.02 -5.91 -10.47
CA ASN A 137 3.05 -6.81 -9.31
C ASN A 137 2.32 -6.23 -8.09
N ASN A 138 1.05 -5.91 -8.28
CA ASN A 138 0.13 -5.43 -7.25
C ASN A 138 -1.13 -6.31 -7.24
N GLY A 139 -2.17 -5.89 -6.52
CA GLY A 139 -3.46 -6.59 -6.45
C GLY A 139 -4.57 -5.88 -7.21
N VAL A 140 -4.26 -5.10 -8.25
CA VAL A 140 -5.26 -4.28 -8.96
C VAL A 140 -6.24 -5.20 -9.69
N LYS A 141 -7.54 -5.04 -9.38
CA LYS A 141 -8.62 -5.79 -10.05
C LYS A 141 -9.47 -4.91 -10.95
N ASN A 142 -9.58 -3.63 -10.60
CA ASN A 142 -10.39 -2.67 -11.32
C ASN A 142 -9.58 -1.38 -11.55
N VAL A 143 -9.64 -0.88 -12.78
CA VAL A 143 -9.00 0.34 -13.26
C VAL A 143 -9.97 1.54 -13.32
N ASP A 144 -11.00 1.54 -12.47
CA ASP A 144 -11.91 2.66 -12.29
C ASP A 144 -11.13 3.97 -12.14
N ASN A 145 -11.63 5.02 -12.79
CA ASN A 145 -11.03 6.36 -12.83
C ASN A 145 -9.74 6.49 -13.64
N LEU A 146 -9.33 5.47 -14.42
CA LEU A 146 -8.17 5.61 -15.32
C LEU A 146 -8.32 6.81 -16.28
N ARG A 147 -9.54 7.08 -16.77
CA ARG A 147 -9.88 8.28 -17.56
C ARG A 147 -9.55 9.62 -16.89
N SER A 148 -9.45 9.66 -15.56
CA SER A 148 -9.12 10.89 -14.82
C SER A 148 -7.66 11.30 -15.02
N PHE A 149 -6.77 10.36 -15.38
CA PHE A 149 -5.35 10.62 -15.62
C PHE A 149 -5.13 11.17 -17.04
N VAL A 150 -5.65 12.36 -17.31
CA VAL A 150 -5.75 12.96 -18.65
C VAL A 150 -4.40 13.22 -19.32
N ASN A 151 -3.33 13.31 -18.53
CA ASN A 151 -1.96 13.56 -18.99
C ASN A 151 -1.07 12.31 -19.00
N LEU A 152 -1.64 11.13 -18.73
CA LEU A 152 -0.88 9.88 -18.66
C LEU A 152 -0.39 9.45 -20.04
N GLU A 153 0.90 9.13 -20.12
CA GLU A 153 1.60 8.72 -21.35
C GLU A 153 2.11 7.27 -21.22
N THR A 154 2.46 6.85 -20.01
CA THR A 154 3.01 5.52 -19.72
C THR A 154 2.26 4.91 -18.54
N LEU A 155 1.75 3.69 -18.73
CA LEU A 155 1.05 2.94 -17.70
C LEU A 155 1.53 1.49 -17.70
N ASP A 156 2.06 1.05 -16.56
CA ASP A 156 2.36 -0.36 -16.30
C ASP A 156 1.39 -0.91 -15.25
N LEU A 157 0.56 -1.84 -15.67
CA LEU A 157 -0.37 -2.61 -14.84
C LEU A 157 -0.10 -4.12 -14.99
N SER A 158 1.09 -4.51 -15.44
CA SER A 158 1.44 -5.92 -15.63
C SER A 158 1.45 -6.69 -14.31
N CYS A 159 1.24 -8.01 -14.36
CA CYS A 159 1.24 -8.86 -13.17
C CYS A 159 0.24 -8.38 -12.10
N ASN A 160 -1.00 -8.13 -12.51
CA ASN A 160 -2.12 -7.79 -11.62
C ASN A 160 -3.26 -8.82 -11.80
N SER A 161 -4.47 -8.50 -11.36
CA SER A 161 -5.65 -9.38 -11.47
C SER A 161 -6.82 -8.67 -12.17
N ILE A 162 -6.51 -7.89 -13.22
CA ILE A 162 -7.51 -7.11 -13.96
C ILE A 162 -8.25 -8.04 -14.92
N GLU A 163 -9.58 -8.05 -14.84
CA GLU A 163 -10.46 -8.87 -15.69
C GLU A 163 -11.13 -8.07 -16.80
N ASP A 164 -11.33 -6.76 -16.59
CA ASP A 164 -12.02 -5.87 -17.52
C ASP A 164 -11.43 -4.44 -17.49
N ILE A 165 -11.34 -3.82 -18.67
CA ILE A 165 -10.93 -2.42 -18.90
C ILE A 165 -11.91 -1.66 -19.81
N SER A 166 -13.10 -2.22 -20.07
CA SER A 166 -14.02 -1.79 -21.12
C SER A 166 -14.44 -0.32 -21.06
N ASN A 167 -14.51 0.24 -19.84
CA ASN A 167 -14.98 1.61 -19.58
C ASN A 167 -13.87 2.56 -19.07
N ALA A 168 -12.62 2.12 -19.11
CA ALA A 168 -11.52 2.80 -18.41
C ALA A 168 -10.63 3.66 -19.32
N LEU A 169 -10.61 3.36 -20.62
CA LEU A 169 -9.64 3.92 -21.57
C LEU A 169 -10.25 5.05 -22.40
N ASP A 170 -9.99 6.29 -21.97
CA ASP A 170 -10.27 7.52 -22.74
C ASP A 170 -9.04 8.46 -22.77
N ASN A 171 -7.85 7.89 -22.54
CA ASN A 171 -6.62 8.66 -22.36
C ASN A 171 -5.91 8.84 -23.70
N HIS A 172 -6.26 9.89 -24.44
CA HIS A 172 -5.69 10.18 -25.77
C HIS A 172 -4.16 10.33 -25.81
N ARG A 173 -3.53 10.57 -24.66
CA ARG A 173 -2.07 10.73 -24.53
C ARG A 173 -1.32 9.44 -24.20
N LEU A 174 -2.01 8.36 -23.84
CA LEU A 174 -1.34 7.09 -23.55
C LEU A 174 -0.63 6.59 -24.80
N ALA A 175 0.69 6.45 -24.68
CA ALA A 175 1.57 6.00 -25.76
C ALA A 175 2.13 4.59 -25.49
N TRP A 176 2.23 4.20 -24.22
CA TRP A 176 2.76 2.91 -23.80
C TRP A 176 1.89 2.34 -22.67
N ILE A 177 1.36 1.14 -22.89
CA ILE A 177 0.53 0.42 -21.93
C ILE A 177 1.03 -1.02 -21.83
N ASP A 178 1.31 -1.47 -20.61
CA ASP A 178 1.52 -2.89 -20.31
C ASP A 178 0.40 -3.40 -19.38
N LEU A 179 -0.35 -4.36 -19.90
CA LEU A 179 -1.43 -5.08 -19.24
C LEU A 179 -1.14 -6.59 -19.22
N SER A 180 0.10 -6.99 -19.47
CA SER A 180 0.47 -8.40 -19.51
C SER A 180 0.28 -9.09 -18.16
N SER A 181 0.11 -10.42 -18.18
CA SER A 181 -0.05 -11.21 -16.95
C SER A 181 -1.21 -10.70 -16.08
N ASN A 182 -2.36 -10.50 -16.71
CA ASN A 182 -3.64 -10.19 -16.08
C ASN A 182 -4.67 -11.27 -16.45
N ALA A 183 -5.95 -11.03 -16.19
CA ALA A 183 -7.05 -11.96 -16.48
C ALA A 183 -8.02 -11.43 -17.53
N LEU A 184 -7.59 -10.50 -18.40
CA LEU A 184 -8.43 -9.89 -19.42
C LEU A 184 -8.98 -10.94 -20.39
N THR A 185 -10.26 -10.88 -20.69
CA THR A 185 -10.94 -11.79 -21.64
C THR A 185 -11.21 -11.13 -23.00
N SER A 186 -11.17 -9.81 -23.05
CA SER A 186 -11.34 -9.01 -24.27
C SER A 186 -10.67 -7.65 -24.09
N LEU A 187 -10.55 -6.90 -25.19
CA LEU A 187 -10.12 -5.50 -25.19
C LEU A 187 -11.30 -4.60 -25.59
N PRO A 188 -11.41 -3.39 -25.02
CA PRO A 188 -12.34 -2.37 -25.51
C PRO A 188 -11.96 -1.87 -26.89
N ASP A 189 -12.81 -1.01 -27.43
CA ASP A 189 -12.42 -0.12 -28.51
C ASP A 189 -11.24 0.77 -28.09
N LEU A 190 -10.10 0.55 -28.75
CA LEU A 190 -8.86 1.31 -28.52
C LEU A 190 -8.72 2.51 -29.47
N SER A 191 -9.72 2.79 -30.33
CA SER A 191 -9.69 3.87 -31.32
C SER A 191 -9.42 5.25 -30.69
N LYS A 192 -9.82 5.43 -29.44
CA LYS A 192 -9.60 6.66 -28.67
C LYS A 192 -8.15 6.85 -28.21
N LEU A 193 -7.35 5.79 -28.11
CA LEU A 193 -5.94 5.85 -27.70
C LEU A 193 -5.06 6.27 -28.90
N THR A 194 -5.31 7.46 -29.43
CA THR A 194 -4.72 7.95 -30.69
C THR A 194 -3.20 8.11 -30.63
N SER A 195 -2.61 8.20 -29.44
CA SER A 195 -1.15 8.27 -29.24
C SER A 195 -0.50 6.90 -29.01
N LEU A 196 -1.26 5.81 -28.95
CA LEU A 196 -0.77 4.48 -28.55
C LEU A 196 0.24 3.94 -29.57
N LYS A 197 1.44 3.62 -29.09
CA LYS A 197 2.54 3.05 -29.88
C LYS A 197 2.90 1.64 -29.42
N HIS A 198 2.68 1.36 -28.14
CA HIS A 198 3.02 0.09 -27.52
C HIS A 198 1.87 -0.37 -26.63
N LEU A 199 1.38 -1.56 -26.91
CA LEU A 199 0.39 -2.26 -26.11
C LEU A 199 0.87 -3.69 -25.88
N ASN A 200 1.09 -4.05 -24.62
CA ASN A 200 1.37 -5.43 -24.23
C ASN A 200 0.16 -6.01 -23.50
N VAL A 201 -0.38 -7.10 -24.05
CA VAL A 201 -1.50 -7.85 -23.47
C VAL A 201 -1.19 -9.34 -23.38
N SER A 202 0.10 -9.72 -23.44
CA SER A 202 0.52 -11.12 -23.34
C SER A 202 0.10 -11.74 -22.01
N SER A 203 -0.03 -13.06 -21.95
CA SER A 203 -0.39 -13.76 -20.71
C SER A 203 -1.72 -13.28 -20.10
N ASN A 204 -2.69 -12.95 -20.96
CA ASN A 204 -4.09 -12.76 -20.61
C ASN A 204 -4.94 -13.94 -21.12
N ARG A 205 -6.26 -13.83 -21.00
CA ARG A 205 -7.25 -14.83 -21.47
C ARG A 205 -8.05 -14.31 -22.67
N ILE A 206 -7.43 -13.45 -23.48
CA ILE A 206 -8.07 -12.83 -24.66
C ILE A 206 -8.20 -13.89 -25.76
N SER A 207 -9.43 -14.23 -26.10
CA SER A 207 -9.75 -15.24 -27.13
C SER A 207 -10.27 -14.63 -28.43
N SER A 208 -10.56 -13.33 -28.46
CA SER A 208 -11.00 -12.62 -29.66
C SER A 208 -10.62 -11.14 -29.61
N PHE A 209 -10.42 -10.56 -30.79
CA PHE A 209 -10.25 -9.12 -31.00
C PHE A 209 -11.50 -8.61 -31.72
N LYS A 210 -12.05 -7.49 -31.27
CA LYS A 210 -13.16 -6.80 -31.94
C LYS A 210 -12.63 -5.70 -32.84
#